data_AF-M1IZN5-F1
#
_entry.id   AF-M1IZN5-F1
#
_cell.length_a   1.000
_cell.length_b   1.000
_cell.length_c   1.000
_cell.angle_alpha   90.00
_cell.angle_beta   90.00
_cell.angle_gamma   90.00
#
_symmetry.space_group_name_H-M   'P 1'
#
loop_
_entity.id
_entity.type
_entity.pdbx_description
1 polymer ?
#
loop_
_entity_poly.entity_id
_entity_poly.type
_entity_poly.pdbx_seq_one_letter_code
_entity_poly.pdbx_strand_id
1 'polypeptide(L)'
;MNKKRLLLLSVFLVSVFVPVLVADVIYYYQGQITVGNVAPPMYFAIQPNGNAKIGNNSNVPSYINAQPSSGGSGFTAQVNITNATYNYYFNFMGLAVSKTGYIYLAKVAYSYTATNNPIQNATLYIMNQQGQIVYKYKLIVNGVVNSTLPSTPLQINSGSYIVSLLIVPYQGTLPKTPSNDLATITVNFGFSPMTASPPPIPLPSP
;
A
#
# COMPACT_ATOMS: atom_id res chain seq x y z
N MET A 1 -27.25 -88.67 3.29
CA MET A 1 -27.10 -87.37 2.60
C MET A 1 -25.83 -87.42 1.74
N ASN A 2 -25.91 -87.18 0.43
CA ASN A 2 -24.77 -87.36 -0.47
C ASN A 2 -23.63 -86.38 -0.13
N LYS A 3 -22.42 -86.89 0.11
CA LYS A 3 -21.23 -86.10 0.51
C LYS A 3 -20.94 -84.92 -0.44
N LYS A 4 -21.29 -85.07 -1.72
CA LYS A 4 -21.19 -83.99 -2.73
C LYS A 4 -22.16 -82.82 -2.51
N ARG A 5 -23.37 -83.07 -2.00
CA ARG A 5 -24.36 -82.01 -1.66
C ARG A 5 -24.01 -81.29 -0.37
N LEU A 6 -23.42 -82.00 0.60
CA LEU A 6 -22.91 -81.40 1.84
C LEU A 6 -21.77 -80.42 1.54
N LEU A 7 -20.86 -80.81 0.63
CA LEU A 7 -19.70 -79.99 0.25
C LEU A 7 -20.10 -78.73 -0.55
N LEU A 8 -21.14 -78.82 -1.38
CA LEU A 8 -21.68 -77.65 -2.08
C LEU A 8 -22.34 -76.66 -1.11
N LEU A 9 -23.09 -77.18 -0.12
CA LEU A 9 -23.78 -76.35 0.87
C LEU A 9 -22.79 -75.63 1.78
N SER A 10 -21.67 -76.27 2.13
CA SER A 10 -20.62 -75.63 2.93
C SER A 10 -19.85 -74.55 2.16
N VAL A 11 -19.55 -74.75 0.87
CA VAL A 11 -18.92 -73.72 0.04
C VAL A 11 -19.87 -72.52 -0.17
N PHE A 12 -21.16 -72.78 -0.37
CA PHE A 12 -22.16 -71.72 -0.49
C PHE A 12 -22.29 -70.92 0.81
N LEU A 13 -22.31 -71.58 1.98
CA LEU A 13 -22.35 -70.88 3.27
C LEU A 13 -21.11 -70.02 3.50
N VAL A 14 -19.91 -70.52 3.19
CA VAL A 14 -18.66 -69.76 3.36
C VAL A 14 -18.61 -68.54 2.44
N SER A 15 -19.18 -68.61 1.23
CA SER A 15 -19.20 -67.48 0.29
C SER A 15 -20.11 -66.32 0.73
N VAL A 16 -21.16 -66.59 1.51
CA VAL A 16 -22.10 -65.56 2.01
C VAL A 16 -21.53 -64.82 3.22
N PHE A 17 -20.56 -65.39 3.92
CA PHE A 17 -19.90 -64.78 5.10
C PHE A 17 -18.57 -64.10 4.80
N VAL A 18 -18.22 -63.84 3.53
CA VAL A 18 -17.10 -62.96 3.20
C VAL A 18 -17.64 -61.54 3.04
N PRO A 19 -17.66 -60.70 4.09
CA PRO A 19 -17.92 -59.28 3.90
C PRO A 19 -16.81 -58.72 3.00
N VAL A 20 -17.15 -58.32 1.78
CA VAL A 20 -16.25 -57.54 0.93
C VAL A 20 -16.23 -56.12 1.50
N LEU A 21 -15.38 -55.91 2.50
CA LEU A 21 -15.02 -54.58 2.98
C LEU A 21 -14.15 -53.93 1.89
N VAL A 22 -14.77 -53.34 0.87
CA VAL A 22 -14.10 -52.33 0.06
C VAL A 22 -14.04 -51.08 0.94
N ALA A 23 -13.00 -51.00 1.77
CA ALA A 23 -12.68 -49.75 2.44
C ALA A 23 -12.15 -48.79 1.37
N ASP A 24 -12.96 -47.78 1.01
CA ASP A 24 -12.43 -46.59 0.33
C ASP A 24 -11.51 -45.89 1.32
N VAL A 25 -10.21 -46.11 1.17
CA VAL A 25 -9.20 -45.36 1.91
C VAL A 25 -9.12 -43.99 1.28
N ILE A 26 -9.90 -43.04 1.80
CA ILE A 26 -9.76 -41.63 1.45
C ILE A 26 -8.53 -41.10 2.20
N TYR A 27 -7.42 -40.96 1.48
CA TYR A 27 -6.24 -40.26 2.00
C TYR A 27 -6.53 -38.76 2.05
N TYR A 28 -6.90 -38.26 3.23
CA TYR A 28 -6.90 -36.82 3.49
C TYR A 28 -5.46 -36.36 3.71
N TYR A 29 -4.87 -35.73 2.69
CA TYR A 29 -3.64 -34.96 2.88
C TYR A 29 -4.01 -33.62 3.54
N GLN A 30 -4.00 -33.58 4.87
CA GLN A 30 -4.04 -32.32 5.61
C GLN A 30 -2.65 -31.69 5.56
N GLY A 31 -2.46 -30.75 4.64
CA GLY A 31 -1.34 -29.81 4.70
C GLY A 31 -1.69 -28.63 5.61
N GLN A 32 -0.82 -28.31 6.57
CA GLN A 32 -0.91 -27.03 7.28
C GLN A 32 -0.06 -26.00 6.54
N ILE A 33 -0.68 -24.88 6.13
CA ILE A 33 0.05 -23.71 5.63
C ILE A 33 0.32 -22.82 6.84
N THR A 34 1.56 -22.80 7.32
CA THR A 34 2.00 -21.82 8.31
C THR A 34 2.33 -20.51 7.58
N VAL A 35 1.45 -19.52 7.69
CA VAL A 35 1.72 -18.16 7.21
C VAL A 35 2.39 -17.39 8.34
N GLY A 36 3.69 -17.11 8.20
CA GLY A 36 4.43 -16.29 9.17
C GLY A 36 4.24 -14.79 8.91
N ASN A 37 4.32 -13.97 9.97
CA ASN A 37 4.40 -12.51 9.84
C ASN A 37 5.78 -12.13 9.28
N VAL A 38 5.84 -11.82 7.98
CA VAL A 38 7.04 -11.22 7.36
C VAL A 38 6.93 -9.70 7.49
N ALA A 39 8.04 -9.03 7.81
CA ALA A 39 8.10 -7.57 7.81
C ALA A 39 7.71 -7.02 6.43
N PRO A 40 6.98 -5.88 6.35
CA PRO A 40 6.58 -5.32 5.08
C PRO A 40 7.84 -4.95 4.24
N PRO A 41 7.77 -5.11 2.91
CA PRO A 41 8.91 -4.85 2.02
C PRO A 41 9.30 -3.36 1.97
N MET A 42 8.36 -2.49 2.34
CA MET A 42 8.54 -1.05 2.44
C MET A 42 7.75 -0.48 3.62
N TYR A 43 8.27 0.59 4.21
CA TYR A 43 7.66 1.25 5.36
C TYR A 43 7.93 2.76 5.32
N PHE A 44 6.89 3.55 5.60
CA PHE A 44 7.00 5.00 5.72
C PHE A 44 7.05 5.43 7.19
N ALA A 45 7.95 6.36 7.51
CA ALA A 45 8.09 6.96 8.83
C ALA A 45 8.09 8.49 8.74
N ILE A 46 7.54 9.17 9.75
CA ILE A 46 7.54 10.63 9.82
C ILE A 46 8.98 11.11 10.06
N GLN A 47 9.42 12.11 9.31
CA GLN A 47 10.71 12.79 9.53
C GLN A 47 10.52 14.05 10.39
N PRO A 48 11.59 14.68 10.92
CA PRO A 48 11.46 15.86 11.77
C PRO A 48 10.60 16.99 11.17
N ASN A 49 10.67 17.21 9.85
CA ASN A 49 9.87 18.22 9.15
C ASN A 49 8.49 17.71 8.69
N GLY A 50 8.11 16.47 9.01
CA GLY A 50 6.79 15.91 8.73
C GLY A 50 5.67 16.47 9.62
N ASN A 51 6.03 17.24 10.65
CA ASN A 51 5.12 18.00 11.49
C ASN A 51 5.64 19.42 11.73
N ALA A 52 6.08 20.09 10.66
CA ALA A 52 6.69 21.42 10.76
C ALA A 52 5.66 22.47 11.20
N LYS A 53 5.83 23.05 12.39
CA LYS A 53 4.88 23.99 13.01
C LYS A 53 4.94 25.39 12.38
N ILE A 54 3.78 26.05 12.31
CA ILE A 54 3.67 27.47 11.93
C ILE A 54 4.02 28.30 13.19
N GLY A 55 5.30 28.31 13.58
CA GLY A 55 5.78 29.00 14.78
C GLY A 55 6.04 28.08 15.98
N ASN A 56 6.36 28.68 17.14
CA ASN A 56 6.98 27.98 18.27
C ASN A 56 5.99 27.48 19.36
N ASN A 57 4.68 27.49 19.11
CA ASN A 57 3.67 27.12 20.11
C ASN A 57 2.89 25.87 19.66
N SER A 58 2.69 24.93 20.59
CA SER A 58 2.00 23.65 20.37
C SER A 58 0.55 23.78 19.87
N ASN A 59 -0.09 24.93 20.11
CA ASN A 59 -1.46 25.22 19.69
C ASN A 59 -1.57 25.77 18.25
N VAL A 60 -0.45 25.99 17.56
CA VAL A 60 -0.47 26.51 16.19
C VAL A 60 -0.50 25.36 15.19
N PRO A 61 -1.33 25.43 14.12
CA PRO A 61 -1.29 24.46 13.03
C PRO A 61 0.10 24.26 12.45
N SER A 62 0.33 23.10 11.86
CA SER A 62 1.57 22.76 11.16
C SER A 62 1.46 23.15 9.68
N TYR A 63 2.55 23.59 9.04
CA TYR A 63 2.61 23.78 7.58
C TYR A 63 2.34 22.47 6.84
N ILE A 64 2.81 21.37 7.43
CA ILE A 64 2.50 20.01 7.01
C ILE A 64 2.33 19.14 8.25
N ASN A 65 1.32 18.27 8.22
CA ASN A 65 1.13 17.19 9.17
C ASN A 65 0.99 15.88 8.38
N ALA A 66 2.06 15.10 8.38
CA ALA A 66 2.15 13.85 7.64
C ALA A 66 1.97 12.65 8.55
N GLN A 67 1.28 11.64 8.04
CA GLN A 67 1.04 10.37 8.72
C GLN A 67 1.25 9.23 7.74
N PRO A 68 1.98 8.15 8.10
CA PRO A 68 2.05 6.96 7.27
C PRO A 68 0.67 6.29 7.21
N SER A 69 0.36 5.64 6.09
CA SER A 69 -0.89 4.87 5.96
C SER A 69 -0.88 3.65 6.88
N SER A 70 -2.06 3.24 7.35
CA SER A 70 -2.22 1.96 8.06
C SER A 70 -1.80 0.82 7.13
N GLY A 71 -0.71 0.13 7.48
CA GLY A 71 -0.07 -0.90 6.65
C GLY A 71 1.24 -0.47 5.99
N GLY A 72 1.70 0.78 6.17
CA GLY A 72 3.05 1.22 5.77
C GLY A 72 3.28 1.34 4.26
N SER A 73 2.23 1.29 3.45
CA SER A 73 2.28 1.31 1.98
C SER A 73 2.18 2.71 1.38
N GLY A 74 2.11 3.76 2.20
CA GLY A 74 1.87 5.12 1.73
C GLY A 74 1.86 6.13 2.87
N PHE A 75 1.31 7.31 2.57
CA PHE A 75 1.17 8.40 3.52
C PHE A 75 -0.02 9.29 3.20
N THR A 76 -0.46 10.04 4.20
CA THR A 76 -1.37 11.18 4.09
C THR A 76 -0.64 12.42 4.57
N ALA A 77 -0.65 13.48 3.79
CA ALA A 77 -0.10 14.79 4.14
C ALA A 77 -1.24 15.81 4.18
N GLN A 78 -1.49 16.37 5.36
CA GLN A 78 -2.33 17.54 5.54
C GLN A 78 -1.45 18.78 5.44
N VAL A 79 -1.82 19.73 4.61
CA VAL A 79 -0.98 20.87 4.23
C VAL A 79 -1.74 22.15 4.53
N ASN A 80 -1.03 23.08 5.18
CA ASN A 80 -1.49 24.44 5.41
C ASN A 80 -0.59 25.43 4.68
N ILE A 81 -1.16 26.04 3.63
CA ILE A 81 -0.54 27.09 2.84
C ILE A 81 -0.91 28.44 3.47
N THR A 82 0.12 29.16 3.93
CA THR A 82 -0.06 30.45 4.62
C THR A 82 0.12 31.64 3.69
N ASN A 83 0.80 31.45 2.55
CA ASN A 83 1.07 32.49 1.58
C ASN A 83 1.15 31.90 0.16
N ALA A 84 0.31 32.40 -0.74
CA ALA A 84 0.21 31.88 -2.10
C ALA A 84 1.41 32.26 -2.99
N THR A 85 2.19 33.26 -2.60
CA THR A 85 3.31 33.76 -3.41
C THR A 85 4.53 32.84 -3.38
N TYR A 86 4.59 31.90 -2.44
CA TYR A 86 5.73 31.00 -2.27
C TYR A 86 5.37 29.56 -2.65
N ASN A 87 6.34 28.88 -3.26
CA ASN A 87 6.30 27.44 -3.36
C ASN A 87 6.82 26.83 -2.06
N TYR A 88 6.19 25.75 -1.61
CA TYR A 88 6.56 25.08 -0.38
C TYR A 88 7.21 23.74 -0.71
N TYR A 89 8.40 23.50 -0.16
CA TYR A 89 9.12 22.25 -0.33
C TYR A 89 9.33 21.58 1.03
N PHE A 90 8.75 20.40 1.22
CA PHE A 90 8.79 19.67 2.49
C PHE A 90 9.55 18.36 2.33
N ASN A 91 10.51 18.09 3.21
CA ASN A 91 11.14 16.77 3.39
C ASN A 91 10.47 16.09 4.58
N PHE A 92 9.38 15.36 4.35
CA PHE A 92 8.38 15.13 5.38
C PHE A 92 8.27 13.67 5.85
N MET A 93 8.65 12.71 5.00
CA MET A 93 8.67 11.29 5.35
C MET A 93 10.00 10.63 4.97
N GLY A 94 10.32 9.55 5.67
CA GLY A 94 11.33 8.59 5.30
C GLY A 94 10.65 7.36 4.72
N LEU A 95 11.29 6.74 3.74
CA LEU A 95 10.89 5.47 3.16
C LEU A 95 12.02 4.48 3.41
N ALA A 96 11.75 3.43 4.18
CA ALA A 96 12.64 2.29 4.34
C ALA A 96 12.21 1.18 3.39
N VAL A 97 13.15 0.63 2.62
CA VAL A 97 12.95 -0.49 1.72
C VAL A 97 13.82 -1.65 2.20
N SER A 98 13.19 -2.72 2.66
CA SER A 98 13.91 -3.89 3.20
C SER A 98 14.33 -4.88 2.12
N LYS A 99 13.67 -4.83 0.94
CA LYS A 99 13.96 -5.72 -0.19
C LYS A 99 13.99 -4.95 -1.50
N THR A 100 15.02 -5.15 -2.30
CA THR A 100 15.08 -4.62 -3.68
C THR A 100 13.89 -5.11 -4.50
N GLY A 101 13.32 -4.23 -5.32
CA GLY A 101 12.15 -4.54 -6.13
C GLY A 101 11.63 -3.33 -6.90
N TYR A 102 10.33 -3.32 -7.14
CA TYR A 102 9.63 -2.29 -7.89
C TYR A 102 8.52 -1.67 -7.04
N ILE A 103 8.53 -0.34 -6.94
CA ILE A 103 7.47 0.44 -6.31
C ILE A 103 6.57 1.03 -7.42
N TYR A 104 5.27 0.88 -7.27
CA TYR A 104 4.28 1.48 -8.15
C TYR A 104 3.38 2.44 -7.37
N LEU A 105 3.02 3.55 -7.99
CA LEU A 105 2.04 4.47 -7.45
C LEU A 105 0.64 3.89 -7.69
N ALA A 106 -0.03 3.45 -6.62
CA ALA A 106 -1.29 2.72 -6.71
C ALA A 106 -2.50 3.66 -6.66
N LYS A 107 -2.44 4.70 -5.82
CA LYS A 107 -3.53 5.66 -5.66
C LYS A 107 -3.01 7.01 -5.22
N VAL A 108 -3.60 8.06 -5.78
CA VAL A 108 -3.48 9.43 -5.31
C VAL A 108 -4.90 9.94 -5.01
N ALA A 109 -5.10 10.52 -3.84
CA ALA A 109 -6.33 11.21 -3.49
C ALA A 109 -6.00 12.62 -3.02
N TYR A 110 -6.88 13.55 -3.35
CA TYR A 110 -6.73 14.97 -3.01
C TYR A 110 -8.09 15.53 -2.61
N SER A 111 -8.11 16.25 -1.49
CA SER A 111 -9.27 17.00 -1.02
C SER A 111 -8.81 18.32 -0.39
N TYR A 112 -9.73 19.27 -0.28
CA TYR A 112 -9.48 20.56 0.35
C TYR A 112 -10.76 21.08 0.99
N THR A 113 -10.61 21.94 2.00
CA THR A 113 -11.72 22.49 2.80
C THR A 113 -12.03 23.95 2.47
N ALA A 114 -11.09 24.65 1.82
CA ALA A 114 -11.28 26.03 1.39
C ALA A 114 -12.33 26.17 0.28
N THR A 115 -12.97 27.34 0.19
CA THR A 115 -13.97 27.65 -0.86
C THR A 115 -13.38 27.48 -2.27
N ASN A 116 -12.13 27.90 -2.44
CA ASN A 116 -11.37 27.73 -3.67
C ASN A 116 -10.23 26.74 -3.42
N ASN A 117 -9.86 26.02 -4.48
CA ASN A 117 -8.73 25.08 -4.41
C ASN A 117 -7.42 25.85 -4.07
N PRO A 118 -6.73 25.48 -2.98
CA PRO A 118 -5.53 26.20 -2.55
C PRO A 118 -4.26 25.73 -3.29
N ILE A 119 -4.26 24.55 -3.94
CA ILE A 119 -3.08 23.96 -4.60
C ILE A 119 -3.27 23.93 -6.10
N GLN A 120 -2.36 24.58 -6.84
CA GLN A 120 -2.30 24.48 -8.30
C GLN A 120 -1.55 23.23 -8.73
N ASN A 121 -0.36 22.96 -8.17
CA ASN A 121 0.41 21.77 -8.50
C ASN A 121 1.04 21.16 -7.25
N ALA A 122 1.16 19.84 -7.23
CA ALA A 122 1.92 19.12 -6.22
C ALA A 122 2.80 18.07 -6.90
N THR A 123 4.10 18.08 -6.59
CA THR A 123 5.08 17.13 -7.13
C THR A 123 5.74 16.35 -6.00
N LEU A 124 5.63 15.04 -6.08
CA LEU A 124 6.30 14.08 -5.20
C LEU A 124 7.73 13.84 -5.70
N TYR A 125 8.66 13.78 -4.75
CA TYR A 125 10.03 13.35 -4.96
C TYR A 125 10.39 12.23 -3.99
N ILE A 126 11.14 11.24 -4.46
CA ILE A 126 11.86 10.29 -3.61
C ILE A 126 13.33 10.46 -3.92
N MET A 127 14.13 10.65 -2.88
CA MET A 127 15.57 10.87 -2.96
C MET A 127 16.32 9.78 -2.21
N ASN A 128 17.44 9.33 -2.76
CA ASN A 128 18.36 8.46 -2.04
C ASN A 128 19.16 9.25 -0.97
N GLN A 129 19.96 8.56 -0.17
CA GLN A 129 20.76 9.21 0.88
C GLN A 129 21.84 10.15 0.33
N GLN A 130 22.22 10.02 -0.94
CA GLN A 130 23.14 10.91 -1.63
C GLN A 130 22.46 12.20 -2.12
N GLY A 131 21.15 12.38 -1.84
CA GLY A 131 20.38 13.55 -2.25
C GLY A 131 19.95 13.53 -3.73
N GLN A 132 20.13 12.41 -4.43
CA GLN A 132 19.73 12.26 -5.83
C GLN A 132 18.26 11.89 -5.91
N ILE A 133 17.51 12.57 -6.79
CA ILE A 133 16.12 12.25 -7.09
C ILE A 133 16.07 10.93 -7.87
N VAL A 134 15.56 9.88 -7.23
CA VAL A 134 15.35 8.57 -7.86
C VAL A 134 13.93 8.43 -8.42
N TYR A 135 12.99 9.24 -7.93
CA TYR A 135 11.61 9.25 -8.42
C TYR A 135 11.01 10.65 -8.36
N LYS A 136 10.26 10.99 -9.40
CA LYS A 136 9.54 12.27 -9.52
C LYS A 136 8.18 12.01 -10.15
N TYR A 137 7.12 12.48 -9.53
CA TYR A 137 5.78 12.38 -10.10
C TYR A 137 4.90 13.57 -9.73
N LYS A 138 4.16 14.10 -10.70
CA LYS A 138 3.18 15.17 -10.47
C LYS A 138 1.89 14.55 -9.94
N LEU A 139 1.60 14.73 -8.66
CA LEU A 139 0.40 14.23 -7.99
C LEU A 139 -0.83 15.07 -8.36
N ILE A 140 -0.67 16.39 -8.39
CA ILE A 140 -1.72 17.36 -8.72
C ILE A 140 -1.22 18.22 -9.86
N VAL A 141 -2.06 18.40 -10.88
CA VAL A 141 -1.80 19.25 -12.05
C VAL A 141 -3.01 20.15 -12.26
N ASN A 142 -2.80 21.47 -12.23
CA ASN A 142 -3.88 22.46 -12.35
C ASN A 142 -5.07 22.18 -11.41
N GLY A 143 -4.76 21.91 -10.15
CA GLY A 143 -5.76 21.72 -9.10
C GLY A 143 -6.46 20.36 -9.08
N VAL A 144 -6.24 19.50 -10.07
CA VAL A 144 -6.85 18.16 -10.11
C VAL A 144 -5.79 17.08 -9.91
N VAL A 145 -6.22 15.95 -9.34
CA VAL A 145 -5.37 14.76 -9.26
C VAL A 145 -4.94 14.37 -10.68
N ASN A 146 -3.65 14.11 -10.85
CA ASN A 146 -3.13 13.61 -12.12
C ASN A 146 -3.74 12.23 -12.39
N SER A 147 -4.61 12.16 -13.41
CA SER A 147 -5.40 10.98 -13.75
C SER A 147 -4.56 9.85 -14.34
N THR A 148 -3.36 10.15 -14.85
CA THR A 148 -2.48 9.16 -15.47
C THR A 148 -1.38 8.75 -14.51
N LEU A 149 -1.63 7.67 -13.75
CA LEU A 149 -0.59 7.02 -12.97
C LEU A 149 0.58 6.59 -13.88
N PRO A 150 1.83 6.63 -13.37
CA PRO A 150 2.98 6.25 -14.17
C PRO A 150 2.90 4.77 -14.55
N SER A 151 3.04 4.50 -15.84
CA SER A 151 2.98 3.14 -16.41
C SER A 151 4.22 2.30 -16.09
N THR A 152 5.36 2.95 -15.82
CA THR A 152 6.61 2.28 -15.48
C THR A 152 6.84 2.41 -13.98
N PRO A 153 6.93 1.29 -13.24
CA PRO A 153 7.25 1.36 -11.82
C PRO A 153 8.71 1.75 -11.60
N LEU A 154 8.97 2.26 -10.40
CA LEU A 154 10.30 2.61 -9.94
C LEU A 154 11.03 1.36 -9.47
N GLN A 155 12.11 0.98 -10.16
CA GLN A 155 13.06 0.03 -9.57
C GLN A 155 13.77 0.70 -8.39
N ILE A 156 13.77 0.05 -7.23
CA ILE A 156 14.34 0.58 -6.00
C ILE A 156 15.16 -0.49 -5.30
N ASN A 157 16.34 -0.11 -4.82
CA ASN A 157 17.18 -0.99 -4.02
C ASN A 157 16.79 -0.93 -2.55
N SER A 158 17.15 -1.97 -1.78
CA SER A 158 17.06 -1.87 -0.33
C SER A 158 17.88 -0.69 0.21
N GLY A 159 17.36 -0.02 1.22
CA GLY A 159 17.95 1.20 1.78
C GLY A 159 16.92 2.16 2.35
N SER A 160 17.38 3.36 2.72
CA SER A 160 16.51 4.44 3.21
C SER A 160 16.49 5.60 2.23
N TYR A 161 15.32 6.20 2.08
CA TYR A 161 15.04 7.27 1.14
C TYR A 161 14.30 8.40 1.85
N ILE A 162 14.43 9.61 1.32
CA ILE A 162 13.69 10.79 1.77
C ILE A 162 12.55 11.03 0.79
N VAL A 163 11.36 11.28 1.32
CA VAL A 163 10.16 11.57 0.56
C VAL A 163 9.83 13.05 0.75
N SER A 164 9.68 13.75 -0.36
CA SER A 164 9.49 15.18 -0.38
C SER A 164 8.34 15.61 -1.27
N LEU A 165 7.73 16.73 -0.91
CA LEU A 165 6.59 17.29 -1.61
C LEU A 165 6.86 18.76 -1.94
N LEU A 166 6.81 19.08 -3.23
CA LEU A 166 6.78 20.45 -3.73
C LEU A 166 5.34 20.84 -3.99
N ILE A 167 4.89 21.93 -3.37
CA ILE A 167 3.54 22.47 -3.51
C ILE A 167 3.61 23.86 -4.12
N VAL A 168 2.86 24.04 -5.19
CA VAL A 168 2.65 25.33 -5.87
C VAL A 168 1.22 25.76 -5.59
N PRO A 169 1.00 26.82 -4.80
CA PRO A 169 -0.33 27.34 -4.52
C PRO A 169 -1.00 27.97 -5.74
N TYR A 170 -2.33 28.08 -5.71
CA TYR A 170 -3.03 29.02 -6.59
C TYR A 170 -2.87 30.45 -6.05
N GLN A 171 -2.44 31.37 -6.92
CA GLN A 171 -2.29 32.77 -6.55
C GLN A 171 -3.65 33.39 -6.20
N GLY A 172 -3.74 34.07 -5.06
CA GLY A 172 -4.92 34.84 -4.65
C GLY A 172 -6.11 34.04 -4.13
N THR A 173 -6.02 32.71 -3.99
CA THR A 173 -7.16 31.86 -3.58
C THR A 173 -7.14 31.42 -2.13
N LEU A 174 -6.14 31.84 -1.34
CA LEU A 174 -6.05 31.44 0.06
C LEU A 174 -7.12 32.13 0.92
N PRO A 175 -7.75 31.42 1.86
CA PRO A 175 -8.66 32.04 2.81
C PRO A 175 -7.92 33.07 3.67
N LYS A 176 -8.58 34.20 3.95
CA LYS A 176 -8.05 35.32 4.72
C LYS A 176 -7.75 34.94 6.19
N THR A 177 -8.40 33.90 6.68
CA THR A 177 -8.20 33.37 8.03
C THR A 177 -7.47 32.04 7.92
N PRO A 178 -6.37 31.83 8.68
CA PRO A 178 -5.71 30.53 8.75
C PRO A 178 -6.71 29.48 9.24
N SER A 179 -7.01 28.49 8.42
CA SER A 179 -7.72 27.28 8.86
C SER A 179 -6.74 26.14 9.02
N ASN A 180 -7.10 25.18 9.86
CA ASN A 180 -6.41 23.91 9.91
C ASN A 180 -6.78 23.10 8.65
N ASP A 181 -5.81 22.36 8.14
CA ASP A 181 -5.87 21.35 7.08
C ASP A 181 -6.56 21.84 5.79
N LEU A 182 -5.98 22.87 5.16
CA LEU A 182 -6.48 23.44 3.91
C LEU A 182 -6.60 22.42 2.78
N ALA A 183 -5.62 21.52 2.70
CA ALA A 183 -5.52 20.49 1.68
C ALA A 183 -5.02 19.18 2.29
N THR A 184 -5.59 18.06 1.84
CA THR A 184 -5.14 16.71 2.18
C THR A 184 -4.74 15.96 0.93
N ILE A 185 -3.52 15.44 0.91
CA ILE A 185 -2.98 14.61 -0.16
C ILE A 185 -2.67 13.23 0.40
N THR A 186 -3.32 12.20 -0.11
CA THR A 186 -3.05 10.81 0.23
C THR A 186 -2.40 10.10 -0.94
N VAL A 187 -1.31 9.39 -0.67
CA VAL A 187 -0.56 8.63 -1.67
C VAL A 187 -0.38 7.21 -1.17
N ASN A 188 -0.84 6.24 -1.95
CA ASN A 188 -0.57 4.83 -1.71
C ASN A 188 0.31 4.28 -2.82
N PHE A 189 1.27 3.47 -2.41
CA PHE A 189 2.11 2.70 -3.28
C PHE A 189 1.77 1.23 -3.13
N GLY A 190 2.22 0.42 -4.09
CA GLY A 190 2.46 -0.98 -3.84
C GLY A 190 3.86 -1.38 -4.24
N PHE A 191 4.18 -2.65 -3.98
CA PHE A 191 5.52 -3.19 -4.12
C PHE A 191 5.47 -4.57 -4.77
N SER A 192 6.36 -4.80 -5.74
CA SER A 192 6.63 -6.11 -6.31
C SER A 192 8.12 -6.44 -6.17
N PRO A 193 8.51 -7.55 -5.49
CA PRO A 193 9.90 -7.95 -5.38
C PRO A 193 10.50 -8.50 -6.68
N MET A 194 9.68 -8.82 -7.68
CA MET A 194 10.11 -9.64 -8.83
C MET A 194 9.77 -9.04 -10.19
N THR A 195 8.74 -8.22 -10.31
CA THR A 195 8.23 -7.78 -11.61
C THR A 195 7.93 -6.28 -11.64
N ALA A 196 8.16 -5.68 -12.80
CA ALA A 196 7.76 -4.30 -13.10
C ALA A 196 6.25 -4.18 -13.42
N SER A 197 5.43 -5.15 -13.02
CA SER A 197 3.98 -5.13 -13.22
C SER A 197 3.28 -5.29 -11.88
N PRO A 198 2.19 -4.55 -11.61
CA PRO A 198 1.39 -4.75 -10.40
C PRO A 198 0.97 -6.23 -10.30
N PRO A 199 1.08 -6.87 -9.13
CA PRO A 199 0.57 -8.22 -8.97
C PRO A 199 -0.94 -8.25 -9.28
N PRO A 200 -1.47 -9.35 -9.88
CA PRO A 200 -2.90 -9.50 -10.10
C PRO A 200 -3.65 -9.30 -8.79
N ILE A 201 -4.71 -8.49 -8.81
CA ILE A 201 -5.61 -8.35 -7.66
C ILE A 201 -6.26 -9.73 -7.44
N PRO A 202 -6.18 -10.33 -6.24
CA PRO A 202 -6.90 -11.56 -5.95
C PRO A 202 -8.40 -11.35 -6.20
N LEU A 203 -9.01 -12.21 -7.00
CA LEU A 203 -10.46 -12.22 -7.17
C LEU A 203 -11.10 -12.52 -5.80
N PRO A 204 -12.19 -11.82 -5.42
CA PRO A 204 -12.95 -12.21 -4.25
C PRO A 204 -13.43 -13.66 -4.44
N SER A 205 -13.24 -14.46 -3.40
CA SER A 205 -13.76 -15.82 -3.35
C SER A 205 -15.29 -15.80 -3.58
N PRO A 206 -15.84 -16.73 -4.38
CA PRO A 206 -17.29 -16.85 -4.56
C PRO A 206 -18.02 -17.17 -3.24
#